data_AF-A0A8S1NEQ1-F1
#
_entry.id   AF-A0A8S1NEQ1-F1
#
_cell.length_a   1.000
_cell.length_b   1.000
_cell.length_c   1.000
_cell.angle_alpha   90.00
_cell.angle_beta   90.00
_cell.angle_gamma   90.00
#
_symmetry.space_group_name_H-M   'P 1'
#
loop_
_entity.id
_entity.type
_entity.pdbx_description
1 polymer ?
#
loop_
_entity_poly.entity_id
_entity_poly.type
_entity_poly.pdbx_seq_one_letter_code
_entity_poly.pdbx_strand_id
1 'polypeptide(L)'
;MLGSLESACWDPIKGYQIAYSTEDGNLILLDARKIGEQPLANFNVNKKALSSVHMSSGVPGLLATTCLDGKIRVFDTDAPIKNGQLQLISSYNPKLESLYCGQFYQDSPWTYGCGSSQGELFVWDMQESQQIVNHFSNRVAPEQRPKVEDCTSKNTDDLCMKEREEIQKMEQEDKEDIEEGGLQEEEDN
;
A
#
# COMPACT_ATOMS: atom_id res chain seq x y z
N MET A 1 16.00 10.11 8.82
CA MET A 1 16.52 8.78 8.41
C MET A 1 15.32 7.85 8.37
N LEU A 2 15.15 7.03 7.33
CA LEU A 2 14.04 6.07 7.30
C LEU A 2 14.24 5.02 8.41
N GLY A 3 13.17 4.63 9.08
CA GLY A 3 13.15 3.51 10.00
C GLY A 3 13.53 2.18 9.37
N SER A 4 13.63 1.15 10.21
CA SER A 4 14.08 -0.17 9.79
C SER A 4 13.14 -0.80 8.73
N LEU A 5 13.68 -1.67 7.87
CA LEU A 5 12.90 -2.35 6.83
C LEU A 5 12.06 -3.47 7.46
N GLU A 6 10.75 -3.45 7.21
CA GLU A 6 9.80 -4.43 7.75
C GLU A 6 9.51 -5.55 6.75
N SER A 7 9.31 -5.20 5.48
CA SER A 7 8.92 -6.14 4.45
C SER A 7 9.37 -5.67 3.07
N ALA A 8 9.62 -6.61 2.16
CA ALA A 8 9.93 -6.33 0.76
C ALA A 8 9.33 -7.42 -0.14
N CYS A 9 8.90 -7.03 -1.33
CA CYS A 9 8.41 -7.95 -2.35
C CYS A 9 8.86 -7.52 -3.75
N TRP A 10 9.12 -8.51 -4.60
CA TRP A 10 9.28 -8.30 -6.04
C TRP A 10 7.91 -8.26 -6.70
N ASP A 11 7.76 -7.47 -7.75
CA ASP A 11 6.60 -7.57 -8.61
C ASP A 11 6.69 -8.88 -9.43
N PRO A 12 5.74 -9.82 -9.24
CA PRO A 12 5.76 -11.12 -9.93
C PRO A 12 5.49 -11.01 -11.44
N ILE A 13 4.96 -9.88 -11.92
CA ILE A 13 4.60 -9.62 -13.31
C ILE A 13 5.66 -8.72 -13.97
N LYS A 14 6.11 -7.67 -13.27
CA LYS A 14 7.18 -6.76 -13.69
C LYS A 14 8.47 -7.10 -12.94
N GLY A 15 9.24 -8.07 -13.44
CA GLY A 15 10.49 -8.57 -12.81
C GLY A 15 11.64 -7.57 -12.60
N TYR A 16 11.39 -6.27 -12.70
CA TYR A 16 12.31 -5.17 -12.38
C TYR A 16 11.77 -4.26 -11.27
N GLN A 17 10.54 -4.43 -10.78
CA GLN A 17 10.01 -3.60 -9.68
C GLN A 17 10.14 -4.32 -8.34
N ILE A 18 10.50 -3.55 -7.31
CA ILE A 18 10.60 -3.99 -5.93
C ILE A 18 9.84 -2.97 -5.07
N ALA A 19 8.94 -3.44 -4.21
CA ALA A 19 8.34 -2.61 -3.18
C ALA A 19 8.88 -3.03 -1.80
N TYR A 20 9.10 -2.07 -0.91
CA TYR A 20 9.42 -2.35 0.49
C TYR A 20 8.75 -1.34 1.42
N SER A 21 8.60 -1.74 2.68
CA SER A 21 7.96 -0.97 3.73
C SER A 21 8.86 -0.82 4.95
N THR A 22 8.57 0.18 5.79
CA THR A 22 9.40 0.50 6.97
C THR A 22 8.61 0.56 8.28
N GLU A 23 9.36 0.55 9.38
CA GLU A 23 8.87 0.71 10.75
C GLU A 23 8.14 2.06 10.97
N ASP A 24 8.59 3.11 10.29
CA ASP A 24 7.92 4.43 10.35
C ASP A 24 6.75 4.56 9.36
N GLY A 25 6.31 3.45 8.78
CA GLY A 25 5.12 3.40 7.92
C GLY A 25 5.29 3.98 6.52
N ASN A 26 6.52 4.04 6.00
CA ASN A 26 6.77 4.41 4.61
C ASN A 26 6.52 3.24 3.66
N LEU A 27 6.05 3.57 2.45
CA LEU A 27 5.98 2.66 1.31
C LEU A 27 6.87 3.17 0.18
N ILE A 28 7.80 2.31 -0.26
CA ILE A 28 8.78 2.65 -1.28
C ILE A 28 8.63 1.69 -2.46
N LEU A 29 8.69 2.22 -3.67
CA LEU A 29 8.71 1.47 -4.92
C LEU A 29 9.99 1.81 -5.70
N LEU A 30 10.75 0.79 -6.09
CA LEU A 30 12.01 0.91 -6.81
C LEU A 30 11.92 0.28 -8.21
N ASP A 31 12.80 0.75 -9.09
CA ASP A 31 13.18 0.05 -10.32
C ASP A 31 14.59 -0.54 -10.13
N ALA A 32 14.70 -1.87 -10.11
CA ALA A 32 15.94 -2.61 -9.89
C ALA A 32 17.00 -2.36 -10.99
N ARG A 33 16.62 -1.74 -12.10
CA ARG A 33 17.56 -1.34 -13.17
C ARG A 33 18.17 0.04 -12.93
N LYS A 34 17.61 0.81 -12.00
CA LYS A 34 17.97 2.19 -11.67
C LYS A 34 18.52 2.31 -10.25
N ILE A 35 19.27 1.30 -9.79
CA ILE A 35 19.87 1.31 -8.46
C ILE A 35 20.81 2.52 -8.33
N GLY A 36 20.62 3.30 -7.27
CA GLY A 36 21.36 4.54 -7.02
C GLY A 36 20.65 5.80 -7.53
N GLU A 37 19.56 5.67 -8.29
CA GLU A 37 18.65 6.77 -8.60
C GLU A 37 17.55 6.91 -7.53
N GLN A 38 16.74 7.97 -7.66
CA GLN A 38 15.58 8.17 -6.80
C GLN A 38 14.55 7.04 -6.97
N PRO A 39 13.88 6.62 -5.89
CA PRO A 39 12.75 5.69 -5.95
C PRO A 39 11.68 6.16 -6.93
N LEU A 40 10.92 5.20 -7.50
CA LEU A 40 9.73 5.51 -8.28
C LEU A 40 8.68 6.20 -7.40
N ALA A 41 8.49 5.68 -6.18
CA ALA A 41 7.65 6.27 -5.14
C ALA A 41 8.33 6.11 -3.78
N ASN A 42 8.17 7.09 -2.89
CA ASN A 42 8.62 7.06 -1.51
C ASN A 42 7.80 8.06 -0.70
N PHE A 43 6.94 7.57 0.20
CA PHE A 43 6.03 8.41 0.96
C PHE A 43 5.58 7.73 2.26
N ASN A 44 5.26 8.55 3.26
CA ASN A 44 4.72 8.10 4.54
C ASN A 44 3.23 7.77 4.42
N VAL A 45 2.87 6.50 4.62
CA VAL A 45 1.48 6.04 4.54
C VAL A 45 0.79 6.09 5.91
N ASN A 46 1.56 5.93 6.99
CA ASN A 46 1.04 5.84 8.34
C ASN A 46 2.12 6.16 9.37
N LYS A 47 1.72 6.67 10.54
CA LYS A 47 2.63 6.89 11.68
C LYS A 47 3.07 5.59 12.37
N LYS A 48 2.49 4.44 11.99
CA LYS A 48 2.83 3.11 12.50
C LYS A 48 3.44 2.24 11.40
N ALA A 49 4.21 1.23 11.81
CA ALA A 49 4.87 0.30 10.90
C ALA A 49 3.90 -0.33 9.89
N LEU A 50 4.30 -0.24 8.63
CA LEU A 50 3.75 -1.04 7.54
C LEU A 50 4.43 -2.41 7.57
N SER A 51 3.86 -3.32 8.35
CA SER A 51 4.44 -4.63 8.69
C SER A 51 4.56 -5.61 7.53
N SER A 52 3.78 -5.44 6.45
CA SER A 52 3.88 -6.27 5.25
C SER A 52 3.59 -5.47 4.01
N VAL A 53 4.28 -5.80 2.92
CA VAL A 53 3.95 -5.39 1.56
C VAL A 53 3.96 -6.60 0.63
N HIS A 54 2.94 -6.74 -0.21
CA HIS A 54 2.85 -7.82 -1.17
C HIS A 54 2.17 -7.37 -2.47
N MET A 55 2.68 -7.82 -3.61
CA MET A 55 2.10 -7.55 -4.94
C MET A 55 1.35 -8.77 -5.46
N SER A 56 0.23 -8.54 -6.14
CA SER A 56 -0.57 -9.63 -6.71
C SER A 56 0.10 -10.23 -7.93
N SER A 57 0.16 -11.56 -7.98
CA SER A 57 0.57 -12.33 -9.17
C SER A 57 -0.56 -12.50 -10.18
N GLY A 58 -1.81 -12.27 -9.77
CA GLY A 58 -2.98 -12.41 -10.63
C GLY A 58 -3.59 -11.09 -11.12
N VAL A 59 -3.22 -9.94 -10.51
CA VAL A 59 -3.78 -8.62 -10.86
C VAL A 59 -2.65 -7.60 -11.06
N PRO A 60 -2.30 -7.24 -12.31
CA PRO A 60 -1.27 -6.25 -12.60
C PRO A 60 -1.46 -4.91 -11.87
N GLY A 61 -0.40 -4.48 -11.19
CA GLY A 61 -0.35 -3.21 -10.47
C GLY A 61 -0.95 -3.23 -9.06
N LEU A 62 -1.64 -4.31 -8.67
CA LEU A 62 -2.31 -4.39 -7.37
C LEU A 62 -1.30 -4.74 -6.27
N LEU A 63 -1.07 -3.80 -5.36
CA LEU A 63 -0.22 -3.95 -4.18
C LEU A 63 -1.08 -3.82 -2.91
N ALA A 64 -0.83 -4.65 -1.91
CA ALA A 64 -1.46 -4.54 -0.60
C ALA A 64 -0.42 -4.42 0.51
N THR A 65 -0.74 -3.61 1.51
CA THR A 65 0.06 -3.48 2.74
C THR A 65 -0.78 -3.77 3.98
N THR A 66 -0.18 -4.43 4.98
CA THR A 66 -0.73 -4.49 6.34
C THR A 66 0.01 -3.52 7.25
N CYS A 67 -0.67 -3.05 8.30
CA CYS A 67 -0.11 -2.07 9.23
C CYS A 67 -0.47 -2.40 10.68
N LEU A 68 0.37 -1.95 11.61
CA LEU A 68 0.11 -2.08 13.05
C LEU A 68 -1.08 -1.22 13.53
N ASP A 69 -1.65 -0.39 12.67
CA ASP A 69 -2.94 0.29 12.90
C ASP A 69 -4.17 -0.60 12.66
N GLY A 70 -3.96 -1.86 12.26
CA GLY A 70 -5.03 -2.83 12.04
C GLY A 70 -5.66 -2.76 10.65
N LYS A 71 -5.17 -1.90 9.74
CA LYS A 71 -5.75 -1.73 8.40
C LYS A 71 -4.94 -2.43 7.31
N ILE A 72 -5.66 -2.84 6.27
CA ILE A 72 -5.14 -3.28 4.98
C ILE A 72 -5.34 -2.12 3.99
N ARG A 73 -4.29 -1.74 3.27
CA ARG A 73 -4.36 -0.71 2.23
C ARG A 73 -3.98 -1.31 0.89
N VAL A 74 -4.73 -0.95 -0.14
CA VAL A 74 -4.50 -1.38 -1.53
C VAL A 74 -4.04 -0.18 -2.33
N PHE A 75 -2.94 -0.33 -3.06
CA PHE A 75 -2.37 0.68 -3.93
C PHE A 75 -2.28 0.17 -5.37
N ASP A 76 -2.21 1.10 -6.32
CA ASP A 76 -1.91 0.81 -7.71
C ASP A 76 -0.51 1.29 -8.10
N THR A 77 0.36 0.34 -8.46
CA THR A 77 1.74 0.61 -8.90
C THR A 77 1.87 0.95 -10.38
N ASP A 78 0.80 0.76 -11.16
CA ASP A 78 0.72 1.15 -12.57
C ASP A 78 -0.05 2.46 -12.78
N ALA A 79 -0.70 2.99 -11.75
CA ALA A 79 -1.28 4.33 -11.79
C ALA A 79 -0.19 5.40 -11.90
N PRO A 80 -0.50 6.58 -12.49
CA PRO A 80 0.43 7.70 -12.48
C PRO A 80 0.83 8.08 -11.06
N ILE A 81 2.13 8.06 -10.80
CA ILE A 81 2.71 8.52 -9.53
C ILE A 81 2.55 10.03 -9.45
N LYS A 82 1.95 10.52 -8.36
CA LYS A 82 1.71 11.94 -8.11
C LYS A 82 2.44 12.34 -6.84
N ASN A 83 3.28 13.37 -6.91
CA ASN A 83 4.06 13.86 -5.77
C ASN A 83 4.91 12.76 -5.08
N GLY A 84 5.39 11.77 -5.84
CA GLY A 84 6.13 10.64 -5.26
C GLY A 84 5.27 9.56 -4.60
N GLN A 85 3.94 9.65 -4.71
CA GLN A 85 2.99 8.73 -4.08
C GLN A 85 2.33 7.78 -5.07
N LEU A 86 2.09 6.56 -4.60
CA LEU A 86 1.19 5.61 -5.26
C LEU A 86 -0.27 5.96 -4.99
N GLN A 87 -1.15 5.62 -5.93
CA GLN A 87 -2.57 5.85 -5.74
C GLN A 87 -3.16 4.82 -4.75
N LEU A 88 -3.58 5.27 -3.57
CA LEU A 88 -4.35 4.44 -2.61
C LEU A 88 -5.70 4.06 -3.21
N ILE A 89 -5.95 2.82 -3.59
CA ILE A 89 -7.25 2.40 -4.16
C ILE A 89 -8.26 2.05 -3.10
N SER A 90 -7.86 1.48 -1.96
CA SER A 90 -8.79 1.13 -0.90
C SER A 90 -8.10 1.07 0.44
N SER A 91 -8.84 1.33 1.51
CA SER A 91 -8.42 1.09 2.88
C SER A 91 -9.52 0.32 3.60
N TYR A 92 -9.15 -0.82 4.17
CA TYR A 92 -10.07 -1.77 4.77
C TYR A 92 -9.64 -2.11 6.19
N ASN A 93 -10.59 -2.06 7.13
CA ASN A 93 -10.37 -2.46 8.51
C ASN A 93 -11.13 -3.78 8.77
N PRO A 94 -10.43 -4.93 8.88
CA PRO A 94 -11.04 -6.22 9.22
C PRO A 94 -11.54 -6.31 10.68
N LYS A 95 -11.47 -5.21 11.45
CA LYS A 95 -11.77 -5.11 12.89
C LYS A 95 -10.89 -6.02 13.74
N LEU A 96 -9.62 -6.11 13.34
CA LEU A 96 -8.58 -6.79 14.08
C LEU A 96 -7.65 -5.75 14.71
N GLU A 97 -6.85 -6.21 15.67
CA GLU A 97 -5.73 -5.45 16.22
C GLU A 97 -4.59 -5.31 15.18
N SER A 98 -3.39 -4.94 15.63
CA SER A 98 -2.21 -4.82 14.78
C SER A 98 -1.99 -6.04 13.88
N LEU A 99 -1.86 -5.78 12.56
CA LEU A 99 -1.58 -6.80 11.57
C LEU A 99 -0.06 -6.94 11.38
N TYR A 100 0.47 -8.16 11.32
CA TYR A 100 1.93 -8.41 11.25
C TYR A 100 2.39 -9.04 9.94
N CYS A 101 1.48 -9.67 9.20
CA CYS A 101 1.80 -10.31 7.95
C CYS A 101 0.59 -10.29 7.03
N GLY A 102 0.84 -10.36 5.72
CA GLY A 102 -0.22 -10.53 4.75
C GLY A 102 0.31 -10.87 3.37
N GLN A 103 -0.48 -11.62 2.60
CA GLN A 103 -0.08 -12.18 1.32
C GLN A 103 -1.29 -12.41 0.40
N PHE A 104 -1.08 -12.25 -0.91
CA PHE A 104 -2.03 -12.70 -1.93
C PHE A 104 -2.00 -14.23 -2.08
N TYR A 105 -3.18 -14.83 -2.24
CA TYR A 105 -3.30 -16.22 -2.61
C TYR A 105 -2.94 -16.42 -4.09
N GLN A 106 -2.17 -17.46 -4.41
CA GLN A 106 -1.64 -17.67 -5.76
C GLN A 106 -2.69 -18.17 -6.76
N ASP A 107 -3.69 -18.92 -6.30
CA ASP A 107 -4.68 -19.53 -7.19
C ASP A 107 -5.93 -18.65 -7.40
N SER A 108 -6.07 -17.56 -6.63
CA SER A 108 -7.17 -16.60 -6.76
C SER A 108 -6.64 -15.16 -6.79
N PRO A 109 -6.80 -14.42 -7.91
CA PRO A 109 -6.26 -13.06 -8.06
C PRO A 109 -6.76 -12.05 -7.01
N TRP A 110 -7.92 -12.32 -6.41
CA TRP A 110 -8.65 -11.37 -5.57
C TRP A 110 -8.64 -11.72 -4.07
N THR A 111 -7.94 -12.79 -3.69
CA THR A 111 -7.94 -13.26 -2.31
C THR A 111 -6.66 -12.85 -1.59
N TYR A 112 -6.81 -12.19 -0.44
CA TYR A 112 -5.70 -11.74 0.39
C TYR A 112 -5.86 -12.25 1.82
N GLY A 113 -4.81 -12.83 2.38
CA GLY A 113 -4.78 -13.28 3.77
C GLY A 113 -3.91 -12.35 4.64
N CYS A 114 -4.27 -12.15 5.90
CA CYS A 114 -3.41 -11.47 6.89
C CYS A 114 -3.55 -12.03 8.31
N GLY A 115 -2.52 -11.84 9.13
CA GLY A 115 -2.47 -12.28 10.53
C GLY A 115 -2.38 -11.14 11.53
N SER A 116 -3.10 -11.24 12.65
CA SER A 116 -3.13 -10.25 13.75
C SER A 116 -2.23 -10.61 14.94
N SER A 117 -1.97 -9.64 15.84
CA SER A 117 -1.31 -9.87 17.14
C SER A 117 -2.01 -10.88 18.04
N GLN A 118 -3.30 -11.13 17.83
CA GLN A 118 -4.09 -12.05 18.65
C GLN A 118 -4.07 -13.49 18.11
N GLY A 119 -3.27 -13.76 17.08
CA GLY A 119 -3.17 -15.09 16.48
C GLY A 119 -4.36 -15.43 15.56
N GLU A 120 -5.07 -14.41 15.07
CA GLU A 120 -6.19 -14.58 14.15
C GLU A 120 -5.70 -14.50 12.70
N LEU A 121 -6.28 -15.34 11.83
CA LEU A 121 -6.10 -15.27 10.38
C LEU A 121 -7.39 -14.70 9.76
N PHE A 122 -7.24 -13.66 8.96
CA PHE A 122 -8.34 -13.09 8.17
C PHE A 122 -8.09 -13.30 6.69
N VAL A 123 -9.13 -13.70 5.97
CA VAL A 123 -9.10 -13.85 4.52
C VAL A 123 -10.10 -12.86 3.95
N TRP A 124 -9.60 -12.00 3.07
CA TRP A 124 -10.38 -11.00 2.38
C TRP A 124 -10.62 -11.43 0.94
N ASP A 125 -11.89 -11.52 0.55
CA ASP A 125 -12.27 -11.47 -0.85
C ASP A 125 -12.39 -10.01 -1.31
N MET A 126 -11.40 -9.53 -2.06
CA MET A 126 -11.39 -8.16 -2.56
C MET A 126 -12.45 -7.90 -3.64
N GLN A 127 -13.11 -8.95 -4.17
CA GLN A 127 -14.25 -8.79 -5.09
C GLN A 127 -15.46 -8.15 -4.39
N GLU A 128 -15.51 -8.20 -3.06
CA GLU A 128 -16.52 -7.49 -2.28
C GLU A 128 -16.42 -5.97 -2.44
N SER A 129 -15.26 -5.44 -2.83
CA SER A 129 -15.01 -4.01 -2.98
C SER A 129 -15.29 -3.51 -4.38
N GLN A 130 -16.34 -2.71 -4.51
CA GLN A 130 -16.68 -2.05 -5.76
C GLN A 130 -15.52 -1.17 -6.30
N GLN A 131 -14.79 -0.53 -5.39
CA GLN A 131 -13.68 0.37 -5.69
C GLN A 131 -12.52 -0.40 -6.32
N ILE A 132 -12.14 -1.53 -5.72
CA ILE A 132 -11.07 -2.40 -6.22
C ILE A 132 -11.50 -3.01 -7.57
N VAL A 133 -12.71 -3.55 -7.65
CA VAL A 133 -13.24 -4.17 -8.86
C VAL A 133 -13.28 -3.18 -10.02
N ASN A 134 -13.80 -1.97 -9.82
CA ASN A 134 -13.85 -0.96 -10.88
C ASN A 134 -12.46 -0.56 -11.37
N HIS A 135 -11.48 -0.49 -10.46
CA HIS A 135 -10.13 -0.03 -10.78
C HIS A 135 -9.27 -1.09 -11.50
N PHE A 136 -9.37 -2.36 -11.08
CA PHE A 136 -8.46 -3.41 -11.52
C PHE A 136 -9.07 -4.47 -12.44
N SER A 137 -10.40 -4.63 -12.51
CA SER A 137 -11.07 -5.73 -13.24
C SER A 137 -10.68 -5.84 -14.71
N ASN A 138 -10.35 -4.73 -15.37
CA ASN A 138 -9.94 -4.73 -16.77
C ASN A 138 -8.51 -5.25 -17.01
N ARG A 139 -7.75 -5.54 -15.93
CA ARG A 139 -6.37 -6.03 -15.99
C ARG A 139 -6.24 -7.54 -15.82
N VAL A 140 -7.34 -8.24 -15.57
CA VAL A 140 -7.39 -9.70 -15.46
C VAL A 140 -8.08 -10.31 -16.68
N ALA A 141 -7.84 -11.61 -16.88
CA ALA A 141 -8.52 -12.39 -17.91
C ALA A 141 -10.05 -12.37 -17.71
N PRO A 142 -10.87 -12.37 -18.78
CA PRO A 142 -12.33 -12.29 -18.68
C PRO A 142 -12.97 -13.30 -17.72
N GLU A 143 -12.43 -14.51 -17.66
CA GLU A 143 -12.88 -15.61 -16.79
C GLU A 143 -12.61 -15.37 -15.30
N GLN A 144 -11.64 -14.53 -14.96
CA GLN A 144 -11.28 -14.16 -13.59
C GLN A 144 -11.87 -12.80 -13.19
N ARG A 145 -12.63 -12.16 -14.09
CA ARG A 145 -13.15 -10.82 -13.88
C ARG A 145 -14.37 -10.86 -12.95
N PRO A 146 -14.32 -10.20 -11.79
CA PRO A 146 -15.49 -10.06 -10.92
C PRO A 146 -16.54 -9.19 -11.58
N LYS A 147 -17.82 -9.49 -11.30
CA LYS A 147 -18.90 -8.61 -11.71
C LYS A 147 -19.14 -7.56 -10.64
N VAL A 148 -19.18 -6.31 -11.09
CA VAL A 148 -19.51 -5.13 -10.28
C VAL A 148 -20.81 -5.34 -9.49
N GLU A 149 -21.83 -5.97 -10.09
CA GLU A 149 -23.13 -6.22 -9.44
C GLU A 149 -23.06 -7.16 -8.23
N ASP A 150 -22.01 -7.97 -8.11
CA ASP A 150 -21.80 -8.91 -7.00
C ASP A 150 -21.06 -8.25 -5.81
N CYS A 151 -20.53 -7.04 -5.96
CA CYS A 151 -19.83 -6.32 -4.89
C CYS A 151 -20.78 -5.98 -3.73
N THR A 152 -20.40 -6.37 -2.51
CA THR A 152 -21.21 -6.15 -1.30
C THR A 152 -20.89 -4.83 -0.58
N SER A 153 -19.66 -4.34 -0.72
CA SER A 153 -19.24 -3.04 -0.23
C SER A 153 -19.26 -2.02 -1.35
N LYS A 154 -20.14 -1.03 -1.20
CA LYS A 154 -20.17 0.14 -2.07
C LYS A 154 -18.96 1.02 -1.78
N ASN A 155 -18.58 1.86 -2.75
CA ASN A 155 -17.50 2.84 -2.62
C ASN A 155 -17.47 3.45 -1.21
N THR A 156 -16.47 3.08 -0.42
CA THR A 156 -16.11 3.74 0.83
C THR A 156 -15.26 4.96 0.52
N ASP A 157 -15.65 5.72 -0.52
CA ASP A 157 -14.91 6.87 -1.02
C ASP A 157 -14.59 7.79 0.15
N ASP A 158 -15.54 8.06 1.05
CA ASP A 158 -15.32 8.93 2.21
C ASP A 158 -14.17 8.47 3.13
N LEU A 159 -14.02 7.16 3.38
CA LEU A 159 -12.93 6.63 4.20
C LEU A 159 -11.60 6.66 3.45
N CYS A 160 -11.61 6.25 2.18
CA CYS A 160 -10.43 6.29 1.33
C CYS A 160 -9.95 7.73 1.12
N MET A 161 -10.86 8.69 0.93
CA MET A 161 -10.55 10.11 0.77
C MET A 161 -9.96 10.70 2.04
N LYS A 162 -10.57 10.45 3.22
CA LYS A 162 -9.99 10.86 4.50
C LYS A 162 -8.57 10.33 4.68
N GLU A 163 -8.35 9.08 4.32
CA GLU A 163 -7.04 8.47 4.47
C GLU A 163 -6.01 9.03 3.49
N ARG A 164 -6.43 9.37 2.26
CA ARG A 164 -5.57 10.13 1.32
C ARG A 164 -5.23 11.51 1.87
N GLU A 165 -6.19 12.21 2.47
CA GLU A 165 -5.96 13.51 3.08
C GLU A 165 -5.00 13.41 4.27
N GLU A 166 -5.10 12.37 5.10
CA GLU A 166 -4.17 12.10 6.19
C GLU A 166 -2.75 11.84 5.65
N ILE A 167 -2.60 11.01 4.62
CA ILE A 167 -1.32 10.77 3.94
C ILE A 167 -0.72 12.08 3.41
N GLN A 168 -1.54 12.94 2.79
CA GLN A 168 -1.09 14.23 2.28
C GLN A 168 -0.66 15.20 3.37
N LYS A 169 -1.35 15.20 4.51
CA LYS A 169 -0.97 16.04 5.66
C LYS A 169 0.34 15.57 6.28
N MET A 170 0.52 14.27 6.46
CA MET A 170 1.78 13.72 6.99
C MET A 170 2.97 14.10 6.10
N GLU A 171 2.82 14.10 4.79
CA GLU A 171 3.90 14.59 3.92
C GLU A 171 4.19 16.08 4.03
N GLN A 172 3.19 16.90 4.35
CA GLN A 172 3.41 18.33 4.57
C GLN A 172 4.18 18.53 5.87
N GLU A 173 3.76 17.85 6.94
CA GLU A 173 4.47 17.79 8.23
C GLU A 173 5.93 17.34 8.03
N ASP A 174 6.16 16.22 7.33
CA ASP A 174 7.51 15.68 7.10
C ASP A 174 8.40 16.65 6.30
N LYS A 175 7.84 17.43 5.38
CA LYS A 175 8.61 18.44 4.61
C LYS A 175 8.96 19.66 5.45
N GLU A 176 8.01 20.13 6.26
CA GLU A 176 8.21 21.25 7.19
C GLU A 176 9.30 20.89 8.22
N ASP A 177 9.27 19.68 8.78
CA ASP A 177 10.28 19.20 9.73
C ASP A 177 11.69 19.14 9.12
N ILE A 178 11.81 18.76 7.85
CA ILE A 178 13.10 18.74 7.13
C ILE A 178 13.61 20.17 6.88
N GLU A 179 12.73 21.10 6.51
CA GLU A 179 13.10 22.50 6.29
C GLU A 179 13.52 23.19 7.61
N GLU A 180 12.80 22.97 8.71
CA GLU A 180 13.14 23.53 10.02
C GLU A 180 14.43 22.95 10.59
N GLY A 181 14.64 21.62 10.47
CA GLY A 181 15.88 20.98 10.91
C GLY A 181 17.11 21.44 10.12
N GLY A 182 16.96 21.67 8.82
CA GLY A 182 18.04 22.19 7.97
C GLY A 182 18.44 23.63 8.31
N LEU A 183 17.48 24.48 8.73
CA LEU A 183 17.77 25.85 9.14
C LEU A 183 18.51 25.92 10.49
N GLN A 184 18.21 25.02 11.43
CA GLN A 184 18.91 24.97 12.72
C GLN A 184 20.37 24.50 12.58
N GLU A 185 20.66 23.55 11.68
CA GLU A 185 22.05 23.09 11.44
C GLU A 185 22.92 24.14 10.71
N GLU A 186 22.33 25.10 9.98
CA GLU A 186 23.06 26.21 9.38
C GLU A 186 23.34 27.36 10.37
N GLU A 187 22.51 27.58 11.40
CA GLU A 187 22.76 28.60 12.43
C GLU A 187 23.84 28.20 13.45
N ASP A 188 24.11 26.89 13.60
CA ASP A 188 25.10 26.34 14.54
C ASP A 188 26.50 26.08 13.91
N ASN A 189 26.73 26.48 12.64
CA ASN A 189 28.03 26.39 11.94
C ASN A 189 28.66 27.76 11.64
#